data_AF-A0A2R6Y2P5-F1
#
_entry.id   AF-A0A2R6Y2P5-F1
#
_cell.length_a   1.000
_cell.length_b   1.000
_cell.length_c   1.000
_cell.angle_alpha   90.00
_cell.angle_beta   90.00
_cell.angle_gamma   90.00
#
_symmetry.space_group_name_H-M   'P 1'
#
loop_
_entity.id
_entity.type
_entity.pdbx_description
1 polymer ?
#
loop_
_entity_poly.entity_id
_entity_poly.type
_entity_poly.pdbx_seq_one_letter_code
_entity_poly.pdbx_strand_id
1 'polypeptide(L)'
;MRMIKTVWVFVFLLATASCAGESSSGKESSLDYNDLKTMVKDIIQTEEGQKTIKEVLTKDEVKHELILSQPEIKQAVLTALTSEQGQKQLKEMFDDPKFAATVAKTMQKENETLLKTLMKDPEYQGMLLDVWKDPQFEKQLLDLMKSKAYREQTAKVVEDTVKSPLFQEKLMRILEKVQEEASKPEKNNEEKGSGHENQGDEDGSAEEGGSGGGSQ
;
A
#
# COMPACT_ATOMS: atom_id res chain seq x y z
N MET A 1 82.39 -34.92 -38.83
CA MET A 1 81.36 -35.58 -39.66
C MET A 1 81.19 -37.10 -39.39
N ARG A 2 81.64 -37.64 -38.24
CA ARG A 2 81.39 -39.05 -37.82
C ARG A 2 80.35 -39.18 -36.70
N MET A 3 80.14 -38.16 -35.87
CA MET A 3 79.17 -38.19 -34.75
C MET A 3 77.70 -37.97 -35.17
N ILE A 4 77.43 -37.30 -36.29
CA ILE A 4 76.06 -37.09 -36.79
C ILE A 4 75.46 -38.38 -37.39
N LYS A 5 76.29 -39.24 -37.98
CA LYS A 5 75.83 -40.54 -38.53
C LYS A 5 75.53 -41.56 -37.43
N THR A 6 76.26 -41.53 -36.31
CA THR A 6 76.00 -42.41 -35.17
C THR A 6 74.76 -42.01 -34.36
N VAL A 7 74.43 -40.72 -34.32
CA VAL A 7 73.19 -40.23 -33.67
C VAL A 7 71.94 -40.61 -34.47
N TRP A 8 72.01 -40.57 -35.81
CA TRP A 8 70.87 -40.94 -36.67
C TRP A 8 70.56 -42.45 -36.63
N VAL A 9 71.60 -43.30 -36.50
CA VAL A 9 71.44 -44.75 -36.34
C VAL A 9 70.89 -45.11 -34.95
N PHE A 10 71.24 -44.35 -33.91
CA PHE A 10 70.75 -44.58 -32.55
C PHE A 10 69.28 -44.16 -32.35
N VAL A 11 68.84 -43.11 -33.06
CA VAL A 11 67.43 -42.66 -33.06
C VAL A 11 66.53 -43.63 -33.84
N PHE A 12 67.04 -44.26 -34.91
CA PHE A 12 66.28 -45.26 -35.67
C PHE A 12 66.18 -46.62 -34.93
N LEU A 13 67.16 -46.95 -34.08
CA LEU A 13 67.16 -48.18 -33.28
C LEU A 13 66.25 -48.11 -32.04
N LEU A 14 65.97 -46.91 -31.51
CA LEU A 14 65.03 -46.73 -30.39
C LEU A 14 63.56 -46.77 -30.80
N ALA A 15 63.24 -46.62 -32.09
CA ALA A 15 61.86 -46.63 -32.60
C ALA A 15 61.28 -48.05 -32.81
N THR A 16 62.12 -49.10 -32.79
CA THR A 16 61.69 -50.48 -33.07
C THR A 16 61.72 -51.41 -31.85
N ALA A 17 61.97 -50.89 -30.65
CA ALA A 17 62.18 -51.68 -29.43
C ALA A 17 61.15 -51.42 -28.31
N SER A 18 59.93 -51.00 -28.65
CA SER A 18 58.77 -51.04 -27.76
C SER A 18 57.53 -51.31 -28.63
N CYS A 19 56.84 -52.43 -28.61
CA CYS A 19 56.77 -53.52 -27.65
C CYS A 19 56.39 -54.80 -28.42
N ALA A 20 57.22 -55.84 -28.31
CA ALA A 20 56.83 -57.21 -28.65
C ALA A 20 56.40 -57.89 -27.35
N GLY A 21 55.09 -58.03 -27.16
CA GLY A 21 54.44 -58.86 -26.16
C GLY A 21 53.24 -59.51 -26.82
N GLU A 22 53.41 -60.76 -27.28
CA GLU A 22 52.35 -61.54 -27.89
C GLU A 22 51.42 -62.08 -26.80
N SER A 23 50.20 -61.55 -26.73
CA SER A 23 48.98 -62.34 -26.48
C SER A 23 47.72 -61.50 -26.72
N SER A 24 46.80 -62.07 -27.49
CA SER A 24 45.45 -61.61 -27.79
C SER A 24 45.29 -60.37 -28.68
N SER A 25 45.11 -60.64 -29.98
CA SER A 25 44.13 -60.02 -30.88
C SER A 25 43.36 -58.80 -30.31
N GLY A 26 44.02 -57.64 -30.27
CA GLY A 26 43.42 -56.35 -29.99
C GLY A 26 42.77 -55.81 -31.25
N LYS A 27 41.45 -55.99 -31.36
CA LYS A 27 40.61 -55.31 -32.34
C LYS A 27 40.58 -53.82 -31.97
N GLU A 28 41.54 -53.04 -32.47
CA GLU A 28 41.42 -51.58 -32.55
C GLU A 28 40.38 -51.22 -33.61
N SER A 29 39.12 -51.55 -33.33
CA SER A 29 38.02 -50.72 -33.77
C SER A 29 37.87 -49.66 -32.68
N SER A 30 38.16 -48.41 -33.01
CA SER A 30 37.50 -47.27 -32.37
C SER A 30 36.08 -47.71 -32.05
N LEU A 31 35.73 -47.79 -30.75
CA LEU A 31 34.37 -48.09 -30.31
C LEU A 31 33.44 -47.32 -31.25
N ASP A 32 32.66 -48.06 -32.05
CA ASP A 32 31.80 -47.44 -33.04
C ASP A 32 30.92 -46.46 -32.25
N TYR A 33 30.85 -45.21 -32.70
CA TYR A 33 30.09 -44.17 -32.01
C TYR A 33 28.64 -44.64 -31.77
N ASN A 34 28.12 -45.50 -32.65
CA ASN A 34 26.83 -46.15 -32.51
C ASN A 34 26.77 -47.13 -31.34
N ASP A 35 27.82 -47.93 -31.11
CA ASP A 35 27.90 -48.85 -29.97
C ASP A 35 28.06 -48.09 -28.65
N LEU A 36 28.88 -47.03 -28.63
CA LEU A 36 29.02 -46.16 -27.45
C LEU A 36 27.71 -45.43 -27.14
N LYS A 37 27.01 -44.91 -28.15
CA LYS A 37 25.71 -44.25 -28.00
C LYS A 37 24.65 -45.21 -27.45
N THR A 38 24.64 -46.45 -27.94
CA THR A 38 23.69 -47.47 -27.47
C THR A 38 23.99 -47.85 -26.02
N MET A 39 25.26 -48.04 -25.69
CA MET A 39 25.69 -48.31 -24.32
C MET A 39 25.32 -47.16 -23.35
N VAL A 40 25.56 -45.89 -23.73
CA VAL A 40 25.19 -44.73 -22.90
C VAL A 40 23.68 -44.59 -22.76
N LYS A 41 22.93 -44.83 -23.84
CA LYS A 41 21.46 -44.82 -23.80
C LYS A 41 20.93 -45.89 -22.84
N ASP A 42 21.49 -47.08 -22.89
CA ASP A 42 21.09 -48.19 -22.03
C ASP A 42 21.44 -47.90 -20.56
N ILE A 43 22.61 -47.32 -20.27
CA ILE A 43 23.00 -46.86 -18.92
C ILE A 43 22.03 -45.79 -18.37
N ILE A 44 21.51 -44.90 -19.22
CA ILE A 44 20.52 -43.90 -18.78
C ILE A 44 19.15 -44.56 -18.54
N GLN A 45 18.81 -45.60 -19.30
CA GLN A 45 17.53 -46.29 -19.21
C GLN A 45 17.46 -47.34 -18.09
N THR A 46 18.59 -47.87 -17.63
CA THR A 46 18.64 -48.79 -16.49
C THR A 46 18.08 -48.16 -15.22
N GLU A 47 17.59 -49.01 -14.31
CA GLU A 47 17.04 -48.58 -13.03
C GLU A 47 18.06 -47.79 -12.20
N GLU A 48 19.34 -48.18 -12.26
CA GLU A 48 20.42 -47.44 -11.61
C GLU A 48 20.62 -46.05 -12.22
N GLY A 49 20.64 -45.91 -13.55
CA GLY A 49 20.75 -44.62 -14.22
C GLY A 49 19.59 -43.69 -13.89
N GLN A 50 18.36 -44.21 -13.91
CA GLN A 50 17.18 -43.44 -13.50
C GLN A 50 17.22 -43.05 -12.03
N LYS A 51 17.71 -43.93 -11.15
CA LYS A 51 17.84 -43.67 -9.71
C LYS A 51 18.88 -42.60 -9.45
N THR A 52 20.05 -42.68 -10.09
CA THR A 52 21.11 -41.68 -9.96
C THR A 52 20.68 -40.32 -10.53
N ILE A 53 19.97 -40.29 -11.66
CA ILE A 53 19.39 -39.04 -12.19
C ILE A 53 18.37 -38.47 -11.22
N LYS A 54 17.47 -39.29 -10.66
CA LYS A 54 16.52 -38.84 -9.62
C LYS A 54 17.25 -38.28 -8.40
N GLU A 55 18.31 -38.95 -7.92
CA GLU A 55 19.12 -38.50 -6.79
C GLU A 55 19.81 -37.16 -7.07
N VAL A 56 20.37 -36.99 -8.26
CA VAL A 56 21.00 -35.73 -8.69
C VAL A 56 19.97 -34.61 -8.86
N LEU A 57 18.83 -34.90 -9.50
CA LEU A 57 17.70 -33.97 -9.61
C LEU A 57 17.03 -33.69 -8.27
N THR A 58 17.26 -34.50 -7.24
CA THR A 58 16.78 -34.20 -5.89
C THR A 58 17.68 -33.24 -5.12
N LYS A 59 18.93 -33.04 -5.55
CA LYS A 59 19.85 -32.07 -4.92
C LYS A 59 19.35 -30.65 -5.17
N ASP A 60 19.32 -29.84 -4.11
CA ASP A 60 18.70 -28.50 -4.11
C ASP A 60 19.35 -27.56 -5.13
N GLU A 61 20.65 -27.69 -5.36
CA GLU A 61 21.39 -26.90 -6.35
C GLU A 61 20.89 -27.15 -7.79
N VAL A 62 20.72 -28.42 -8.16
CA VAL A 62 20.27 -28.82 -9.50
C VAL A 62 18.78 -28.51 -9.69
N LYS A 63 17.96 -28.67 -8.65
CA LYS A 63 16.54 -28.27 -8.68
C LYS A 63 16.36 -26.79 -8.93
N HIS A 64 17.07 -25.95 -8.18
CA HIS A 64 16.94 -24.50 -8.29
C HIS A 64 17.32 -24.02 -9.68
N GLU A 65 18.43 -24.52 -10.23
CA GLU A 65 18.91 -24.11 -11.55
C GLU A 65 18.00 -24.61 -12.67
N LEU A 66 17.45 -25.83 -12.58
CA LEU A 66 16.55 -26.38 -13.61
C LEU A 66 15.14 -25.76 -13.57
N ILE A 67 14.61 -25.44 -12.38
CA ILE A 67 13.24 -24.92 -12.20
C ILE A 67 13.17 -23.43 -12.51
N LEU A 68 14.21 -22.64 -12.17
CA LEU A 68 14.20 -21.19 -12.37
C LEU A 68 14.68 -20.76 -13.77
N SER A 69 15.43 -21.60 -14.48
CA SER A 69 15.98 -21.27 -15.81
C SER A 69 14.98 -21.41 -16.95
N GLN A 70 13.89 -22.16 -16.75
CA GLN A 70 12.95 -22.43 -17.85
C GLN A 70 11.89 -21.31 -17.98
N PRO A 71 11.83 -20.62 -19.13
CA PRO A 71 10.81 -19.59 -19.37
C PRO A 71 9.39 -20.14 -19.28
N GLU A 72 9.19 -21.43 -19.60
CA GLU A 72 7.91 -22.13 -19.50
C GLU A 72 7.40 -22.21 -18.05
N ILE A 73 8.31 -22.41 -17.08
CA ILE A 73 7.95 -22.47 -15.66
C ILE A 73 7.60 -21.07 -15.15
N LYS A 74 8.36 -20.04 -15.54
CA LYS A 74 8.01 -18.65 -15.22
C LYS A 74 6.64 -18.27 -15.78
N GLN A 75 6.37 -18.64 -17.02
CA GLN A 75 5.08 -18.40 -17.67
C GLN A 75 3.95 -19.15 -16.96
N ALA A 76 4.17 -20.40 -16.56
CA ALA A 76 3.19 -21.20 -15.83
C ALA A 76 2.92 -20.62 -14.43
N VAL A 77 3.95 -20.19 -13.71
CA VAL A 77 3.80 -19.53 -12.39
C VAL A 77 3.07 -18.20 -12.54
N LEU A 78 3.44 -17.37 -13.51
CA LEU A 78 2.73 -16.11 -13.79
C LEU A 78 1.26 -16.38 -14.12
N THR A 79 0.99 -17.31 -15.02
CA THR A 79 -0.38 -17.68 -15.40
C THR A 79 -1.17 -18.21 -14.21
N ALA A 80 -0.57 -19.05 -13.38
CA ALA A 80 -1.19 -19.56 -12.17
C ALA A 80 -1.56 -18.41 -11.23
N LEU A 81 -0.63 -17.49 -10.95
CA LEU A 81 -0.85 -16.37 -10.04
C LEU A 81 -1.82 -15.31 -10.60
N THR A 82 -1.83 -15.07 -11.92
CA THR A 82 -2.71 -14.06 -12.54
C THR A 82 -4.07 -14.60 -12.94
N SER A 83 -4.23 -15.93 -13.02
CA SER A 83 -5.53 -16.57 -13.31
C SER A 83 -6.56 -16.26 -12.24
N GLU A 84 -7.85 -16.33 -12.59
CA GLU A 84 -8.94 -16.15 -11.62
C GLU A 84 -8.85 -17.15 -10.45
N GLN A 85 -8.41 -18.38 -10.72
CA GLN A 85 -8.18 -19.41 -9.71
C GLN A 85 -7.07 -18.99 -8.74
N GLY A 86 -5.94 -18.49 -9.26
CA GLY A 86 -4.83 -18.00 -8.44
C GLY A 86 -5.20 -16.76 -7.64
N GLN A 87 -5.97 -15.84 -8.21
CA GLN A 87 -6.46 -14.67 -7.48
C GLN A 87 -7.39 -15.07 -6.32
N LYS A 88 -8.25 -16.09 -6.50
CA LYS A 88 -9.07 -16.63 -5.41
C LYS A 88 -8.22 -17.26 -4.31
N GLN A 89 -7.25 -18.09 -4.68
CA GLN A 89 -6.32 -18.69 -3.73
C GLN A 89 -5.47 -17.64 -3.01
N LEU A 90 -5.01 -16.59 -3.70
CA LEU A 90 -4.30 -15.47 -3.07
C LEU A 90 -5.17 -14.76 -2.05
N LYS A 91 -6.44 -14.51 -2.36
CA LYS A 91 -7.39 -13.90 -1.40
C LYS A 91 -7.55 -14.77 -0.16
N GLU A 92 -7.76 -16.08 -0.33
CA GLU A 92 -7.83 -17.02 0.80
C GLU A 92 -6.54 -17.06 1.62
N MET A 93 -5.36 -16.96 0.96
CA MET A 93 -4.08 -16.85 1.67
C MET A 93 -3.94 -15.53 2.44
N PHE A 94 -4.48 -14.42 1.92
CA PHE A 94 -4.50 -13.15 2.62
C PHE A 94 -5.44 -13.13 3.83
N ASP A 95 -6.41 -14.04 3.90
CA ASP A 95 -7.26 -14.23 5.09
C ASP A 95 -6.49 -14.93 6.23
N ASP A 96 -5.36 -15.61 5.95
CA ASP A 96 -4.49 -16.14 7.01
C ASP A 96 -3.70 -15.00 7.68
N PRO A 97 -3.91 -14.75 8.99
CA PRO A 97 -3.23 -13.67 9.71
C PRO A 97 -1.70 -13.81 9.72
N LYS A 98 -1.14 -15.02 9.66
CA LYS A 98 0.33 -15.21 9.63
C LYS A 98 0.91 -14.81 8.29
N PHE A 99 0.23 -15.17 7.21
CA PHE A 99 0.61 -14.77 5.87
C PHE A 99 0.45 -13.25 5.71
N ALA A 100 -0.71 -12.71 6.05
CA ALA A 100 -0.99 -11.27 6.00
C ALA A 100 0.01 -10.46 6.83
N ALA A 101 0.36 -10.89 8.04
CA ALA A 101 1.36 -10.21 8.87
C ALA A 101 2.76 -10.23 8.25
N THR A 102 3.13 -11.34 7.61
CA THR A 102 4.43 -11.47 6.93
C THR A 102 4.50 -10.56 5.70
N VAL A 103 3.44 -10.55 4.88
CA VAL A 103 3.34 -9.65 3.73
C VAL A 103 3.32 -8.18 4.17
N ALA A 104 2.54 -7.84 5.19
CA ALA A 104 2.49 -6.49 5.73
C ALA A 104 3.85 -6.02 6.24
N LYS A 105 4.58 -6.87 6.99
CA LYS A 105 5.94 -6.55 7.48
C LYS A 105 6.95 -6.36 6.36
N THR A 106 6.91 -7.22 5.34
CA THR A 106 7.83 -7.12 4.19
C THR A 106 7.54 -5.90 3.34
N MET A 107 6.27 -5.52 3.17
CA MET A 107 5.86 -4.33 2.43
C MET A 107 5.92 -3.03 3.24
N GLN A 108 6.10 -3.08 4.56
CA GLN A 108 5.96 -1.92 5.45
C GLN A 108 6.78 -0.72 5.00
N LYS A 109 8.07 -0.93 4.69
CA LYS A 109 8.99 0.15 4.33
C LYS A 109 8.62 0.82 3.00
N GLU A 110 8.28 0.02 2.00
CA GLU A 110 7.89 0.52 0.68
C GLU A 110 6.51 1.18 0.75
N ASN A 111 5.58 0.61 1.52
CA ASN A 111 4.27 1.19 1.76
C ASN A 111 4.35 2.53 2.50
N GLU A 112 5.23 2.66 3.49
CA GLU A 112 5.50 3.93 4.18
C GLU A 112 6.08 4.97 3.21
N THR A 113 6.99 4.56 2.34
CA THR A 113 7.60 5.43 1.34
C THR A 113 6.57 5.91 0.31
N LEU A 114 5.72 4.98 -0.17
CA LEU A 114 4.60 5.28 -1.06
C LEU A 114 3.63 6.27 -0.40
N LEU A 115 3.21 6.00 0.84
CA LEU A 115 2.27 6.86 1.56
C LEU A 115 2.85 8.26 1.81
N LYS A 116 4.13 8.37 2.18
CA LYS A 116 4.82 9.67 2.32
C LYS A 116 4.90 10.44 1.01
N THR A 117 5.00 9.72 -0.11
CA THR A 117 5.04 10.33 -1.44
C THR A 117 3.65 10.79 -1.84
N LEU A 118 2.63 9.95 -1.66
CA LEU A 118 1.23 10.29 -1.91
C LEU A 118 0.76 11.48 -1.05
N MET A 119 1.18 11.60 0.20
CA MET A 119 0.86 12.77 1.03
C MET A 119 1.36 14.11 0.43
N LYS A 120 2.34 14.09 -0.47
CA LYS A 120 2.84 15.28 -1.17
C LYS A 120 2.17 15.49 -2.53
N ASP A 121 1.37 14.53 -2.98
CA ASP A 121 0.67 14.57 -4.25
C ASP A 121 -0.63 15.40 -4.12
N PRO A 122 -0.90 16.34 -5.06
CA PRO A 122 -2.08 17.19 -5.00
C PRO A 122 -3.41 16.42 -5.10
N GLU A 123 -3.48 15.31 -5.85
CA GLU A 123 -4.70 14.52 -5.98
C GLU A 123 -5.02 13.81 -4.66
N TYR A 124 -4.01 13.22 -4.04
CA TYR A 124 -4.16 12.56 -2.74
C TYR A 124 -4.46 13.56 -1.62
N GLN A 125 -3.85 14.75 -1.65
CA GLN A 125 -4.21 15.85 -0.76
C GLN A 125 -5.66 16.28 -0.95
N GLY A 126 -6.15 16.34 -2.19
CA GLY A 126 -7.56 16.60 -2.49
C GLY A 126 -8.49 15.59 -1.82
N MET A 127 -8.19 14.30 -1.95
CA MET A 127 -8.95 13.24 -1.26
C MET A 127 -8.89 13.38 0.27
N LEU A 128 -7.73 13.73 0.84
CA LEU A 128 -7.59 13.98 2.28
C LEU A 128 -8.40 15.19 2.75
N LEU A 129 -8.47 16.25 1.95
CA LEU A 129 -9.29 17.42 2.27
C LEU A 129 -10.78 17.07 2.31
N ASP A 130 -11.24 16.16 1.46
CA ASP A 130 -12.61 15.69 1.51
C ASP A 130 -12.88 14.83 2.75
N VAL A 131 -11.90 14.04 3.21
CA VAL A 131 -11.97 13.34 4.51
C VAL A 131 -12.05 14.35 5.67
N TRP A 132 -11.36 15.47 5.61
CA TRP A 132 -11.44 16.52 6.64
C TRP A 132 -12.77 17.27 6.67
N LYS A 133 -13.57 17.21 5.59
CA LYS A 133 -14.94 17.77 5.59
C LYS A 133 -15.96 16.86 6.26
N ASP A 134 -15.54 15.72 6.81
CA ASP A 134 -16.44 14.84 7.54
C ASP A 134 -17.04 15.57 8.77
N PRO A 135 -18.36 15.46 9.03
CA PRO A 135 -19.02 16.12 10.16
C PRO A 135 -18.42 15.78 11.53
N GLN A 136 -17.82 14.59 11.70
CA GLN A 136 -17.13 14.23 12.95
C GLN A 136 -15.87 15.05 13.13
N PHE A 137 -15.11 15.27 12.05
CA PHE A 137 -13.92 16.12 12.09
C PHE A 137 -14.29 17.58 12.35
N GLU A 138 -15.36 18.08 11.71
CA GLU A 138 -15.89 19.41 11.97
C GLU A 138 -16.26 19.60 13.45
N LYS A 139 -16.94 18.62 14.06
CA LYS A 139 -17.30 18.66 15.47
C LYS A 139 -16.06 18.73 16.37
N GLN A 140 -15.04 17.92 16.09
CA GLN A 140 -13.77 17.96 16.83
C GLN A 140 -13.07 19.32 16.68
N LEU A 141 -13.09 19.91 15.49
CA LEU A 141 -12.54 21.24 15.24
C LEU A 141 -13.30 22.33 16.01
N LEU A 142 -14.64 22.26 16.05
CA LEU A 142 -15.48 23.17 16.83
C LEU A 142 -15.20 23.06 18.33
N ASP A 143 -15.00 21.84 18.84
CA ASP A 143 -14.64 21.63 20.24
C ASP A 143 -13.24 22.16 20.57
N LEU A 144 -12.29 22.03 19.63
CA LEU A 144 -10.96 22.64 19.75
C LEU A 144 -11.03 24.17 19.78
N MET A 145 -11.87 24.79 18.94
CA MET A 145 -12.08 26.24 18.98
C MET A 145 -12.74 26.71 20.29
N LYS A 146 -13.52 25.86 20.95
CA LYS A 146 -14.08 26.16 22.28
C LYS A 146 -13.08 25.96 23.41
N SER A 147 -11.91 25.35 23.14
CA SER A 147 -10.89 25.10 24.16
C SER A 147 -10.37 26.40 24.79
N LYS A 148 -9.89 26.31 26.03
CA LYS A 148 -9.34 27.45 26.76
C LYS A 148 -8.17 28.10 26.02
N ALA A 149 -7.26 27.29 25.47
CA ALA A 149 -6.10 27.78 24.73
C ALA A 149 -6.51 28.62 23.50
N TYR A 150 -7.50 28.14 22.73
CA TYR A 150 -8.00 28.89 21.58
C TYR A 150 -8.75 30.16 21.99
N ARG A 151 -9.52 30.12 23.08
CA ARG A 151 -10.19 31.30 23.63
C ARG A 151 -9.21 32.37 24.10
N GLU A 152 -8.08 32.01 24.69
CA GLU A 152 -7.04 32.97 25.10
C GLU A 152 -6.42 33.68 23.88
N GLN A 153 -6.15 32.95 22.80
CA GLN A 153 -5.70 33.54 21.54
C GLN A 153 -6.79 34.43 20.91
N THR A 154 -8.03 33.95 20.90
CA THR A 154 -9.17 34.71 20.37
C THR A 154 -9.39 35.99 21.17
N ALA A 155 -9.28 35.94 22.50
CA ALA A 155 -9.40 37.12 23.36
C ALA A 155 -8.34 38.17 23.03
N LYS A 156 -7.09 37.76 22.78
CA LYS A 156 -6.03 38.68 22.32
C LYS A 156 -6.34 39.30 20.96
N VAL A 157 -6.80 38.50 19.99
CA VAL A 157 -7.20 39.01 18.67
C VAL A 157 -8.35 40.01 18.79
N VAL A 158 -9.33 39.73 19.65
CA VAL A 158 -10.45 40.65 19.93
C VAL A 158 -9.93 41.93 20.60
N GLU A 159 -9.04 41.82 21.58
CA GLU A 159 -8.42 42.96 22.26
C GLU A 159 -7.65 43.86 21.26
N ASP A 160 -6.85 43.26 20.39
CA ASP A 160 -6.10 43.97 19.35
C ASP A 160 -7.04 44.60 18.30
N THR A 161 -8.12 43.91 17.95
CA THR A 161 -9.15 44.44 17.03
C THR A 161 -9.85 45.64 17.64
N VAL A 162 -10.21 45.60 18.93
CA VAL A 162 -10.85 46.73 19.64
C VAL A 162 -9.89 47.92 19.77
N LYS A 163 -8.59 47.66 19.90
CA LYS A 163 -7.55 48.72 19.91
C LYS A 163 -7.25 49.28 18.53
N SER A 164 -7.73 48.66 17.46
CA SER A 164 -7.51 49.15 16.10
C SER A 164 -8.19 50.52 15.91
N PRO A 165 -7.48 51.55 15.40
CA PRO A 165 -8.04 52.88 15.18
C PRO A 165 -9.32 52.87 14.32
N LEU A 166 -9.38 51.98 13.32
CA LEU A 166 -10.55 51.81 12.46
C LEU A 166 -11.77 51.26 13.22
N PHE A 167 -11.54 50.40 14.21
CA PHE A 167 -12.61 49.84 15.02
C PHE A 167 -13.06 50.84 16.09
N GLN A 168 -12.12 51.56 16.71
CA GLN A 168 -12.42 52.63 17.66
C GLN A 168 -13.26 53.74 17.02
N GLU A 169 -12.92 54.16 15.80
CA GLU A 169 -13.72 55.15 15.07
C GLU A 169 -15.14 54.64 14.81
N LYS A 170 -15.29 53.38 14.38
CA LYS A 170 -16.62 52.78 14.18
C LYS A 170 -17.41 52.70 15.49
N LEU A 171 -16.76 52.35 16.60
CA LEU A 171 -17.38 52.33 17.93
C LEU A 171 -17.85 53.73 18.32
N MET A 172 -17.00 54.76 18.16
CA MET A 172 -17.38 56.14 18.47
C MET A 172 -18.56 56.62 17.63
N ARG A 173 -18.58 56.34 16.32
CA ARG A 173 -19.73 56.67 15.45
C ARG A 173 -21.01 55.92 15.85
N ILE A 174 -20.91 54.68 16.34
CA ILE A 174 -22.06 53.94 16.87
C ILE A 174 -22.56 54.60 18.16
N LEU A 175 -21.65 54.96 19.08
CA LEU A 175 -22.00 55.66 20.32
C LEU A 175 -22.69 57.00 20.03
N GLU A 176 -22.16 57.78 19.09
CA GLU A 176 -22.77 59.03 18.64
C GLU A 176 -24.18 58.81 18.10
N LYS A 177 -24.40 57.80 17.25
CA LYS A 177 -25.75 57.46 16.74
C LYS A 177 -26.72 57.03 17.84
N VAL A 178 -26.27 56.18 18.77
CA VAL A 178 -27.11 55.75 19.91
C VAL A 178 -27.48 56.96 20.78
N GLN A 179 -26.53 57.88 20.97
CA GLN A 179 -26.80 59.11 21.72
C GLN A 179 -27.74 60.05 20.97
N GLU A 180 -27.60 60.20 19.65
CA GLU A 180 -28.54 60.93 18.81
C GLU A 180 -29.95 60.32 18.81
N GLU A 181 -30.07 58.99 18.78
CA GLU A 181 -31.35 58.27 18.87
C GLU A 181 -31.98 58.37 20.25
N ALA A 182 -31.19 58.28 21.32
CA ALA A 182 -31.65 58.47 22.70
C ALA A 182 -31.99 59.94 23.02
N SER A 183 -31.39 60.90 22.29
CA SER A 183 -31.67 62.33 22.43
C SER A 183 -32.80 62.81 21.52
N LYS A 184 -33.26 61.98 20.56
CA LYS A 184 -34.51 62.25 19.86
C LYS A 184 -35.66 62.00 20.85
N PRO A 185 -36.55 62.98 21.08
CA PRO A 185 -37.73 62.73 21.88
C PRO A 185 -38.50 61.58 21.23
N GLU A 186 -38.89 60.59 22.03
CA GLU A 186 -39.98 59.68 21.65
C GLU A 186 -41.14 60.56 21.18
N LYS A 187 -41.41 60.55 19.87
CA LYS A 187 -42.72 60.97 19.38
C LYS A 187 -43.67 59.87 19.81
N ASN A 188 -44.09 59.93 21.07
CA ASN A 188 -45.33 59.34 21.52
C ASN A 188 -46.42 59.98 20.68
N ASN A 189 -46.94 59.17 19.76
CA ASN A 189 -48.09 59.46 18.94
C ASN A 189 -49.28 58.82 19.66
N GLU A 190 -49.75 59.46 20.72
CA GLU A 190 -51.06 59.26 21.34
C GLU A 190 -51.53 60.69 21.67
N GLU A 191 -52.68 61.21 21.25
CA GLU A 191 -53.98 60.60 21.08
C GLU A 191 -54.76 61.27 19.94
N LYS A 192 -55.53 60.47 19.18
CA LYS A 192 -56.84 60.90 18.73
C LYS A 192 -57.83 59.80 19.09
N GLY A 193 -58.33 59.87 20.32
CA GLY A 193 -59.59 59.25 20.67
C GLY A 193 -60.73 59.91 19.90
N SER A 194 -61.52 59.11 19.20
CA SER A 194 -62.90 59.43 18.85
C SER A 194 -63.68 58.12 18.91
N GLY A 195 -64.74 58.15 19.70
CA GLY A 195 -65.37 56.99 20.29
C GLY A 195 -66.04 56.02 19.32
N HIS A 196 -66.25 54.81 19.81
CA HIS A 196 -67.55 54.20 19.68
C HIS A 196 -67.87 53.34 20.90
N GLU A 197 -69.08 53.57 21.39
CA GLU A 197 -69.76 52.84 22.44
C GLU A 197 -70.15 51.42 21.98
N ASN A 198 -70.16 50.51 22.94
CA ASN A 198 -71.20 49.51 23.19
C ASN A 198 -71.37 48.29 22.26
N GLN A 199 -71.24 47.11 22.91
CA GLN A 199 -72.28 46.07 23.07
C GLN A 199 -71.98 44.66 22.53
N GLY A 200 -72.15 43.67 23.43
CA GLY A 200 -72.43 42.26 23.15
C GLY A 200 -71.26 41.32 23.47
N ASP A 201 -71.12 40.79 24.69
CA ASP A 201 -71.81 39.62 25.30
C ASP A 201 -71.32 38.23 24.85
N GLU A 202 -71.27 37.37 25.87
CA GLU A 202 -71.20 35.89 25.90
C GLU A 202 -69.85 35.24 25.55
N ASP A 203 -69.12 34.72 26.55
CA ASP A 203 -69.35 33.49 27.34
C ASP A 203 -68.71 32.25 26.69
N GLY A 204 -68.03 31.46 27.51
CA GLY A 204 -67.25 30.31 27.07
C GLY A 204 -66.18 29.89 28.08
N SER A 205 -66.63 29.52 29.29
CA SER A 205 -65.84 28.74 30.24
C SER A 205 -65.63 27.30 29.79
N ALA A 206 -64.43 26.74 30.00
CA ALA A 206 -64.10 25.33 30.29
C ALA A 206 -62.55 25.24 30.28
N GLU A 207 -61.83 25.22 31.39
CA GLU A 207 -61.65 24.13 32.36
C GLU A 207 -61.33 22.73 31.81
N GLU A 208 -60.39 22.10 32.51
CA GLU A 208 -59.88 20.72 32.43
C GLU A 208 -59.02 20.38 31.20
N GLY A 209 -57.84 19.79 31.33
CA GLY A 209 -57.27 19.00 32.42
C GLY A 209 -56.63 17.74 31.82
N GLY A 210 -55.49 17.30 32.35
CA GLY A 210 -55.10 15.90 32.25
C GLY A 210 -53.81 15.56 31.49
N SER A 211 -52.80 15.22 32.30
CA SER A 211 -52.14 13.90 32.34
C SER A 211 -51.01 13.55 31.35
N GLY A 212 -49.98 12.94 31.93
CA GLY A 212 -48.92 12.16 31.28
C GLY A 212 -47.54 12.69 31.65
N GLY A 213 -46.75 12.15 32.59
CA GLY A 213 -46.75 10.79 33.15
C GLY A 213 -45.94 9.83 32.29
N GLY A 214 -44.74 9.44 32.73
CA GLY A 214 -43.94 8.33 32.18
C GLY A 214 -42.57 8.76 31.65
N SER A 215 -41.46 8.59 32.38
CA SER A 215 -40.72 7.32 32.59
C SER A 215 -40.01 6.83 31.33
N GLN A 216 -38.69 7.02 31.24
CA GLN A 216 -37.65 6.02 31.55
C GLN A 216 -36.27 6.59 31.24
#